data_AF-A0A1X2ISJ8-F1
#
_entry.id   AF-A0A1X2ISJ8-F1
#
_cell.length_a   1.000
_cell.length_b   1.000
_cell.length_c   1.000
_cell.angle_alpha   90.00
_cell.angle_beta   90.00
_cell.angle_gamma   90.00
#
_symmetry.space_group_name_H-M   'P 1'
#
loop_
_entity.id
_entity.type
_entity.pdbx_description
1 polymer ?
#
loop_
_entity_poly.entity_id
_entity_poly.type
_entity_poly.pdbx_seq_one_letter_code
_entity_poly.pdbx_strand_id
1 'polypeptide(L)'
;MMIAIYFMVFGFHFFRPTLALTGFVFFATMTWIGLTNNEPATGYPNTDIVYVCISAGLGLVGAGMGMFFYNITIYLVGGLGGFFLAVWILSWKASLIITVKVAQICFIVGVGLVAAILVYLLETYIIILATAFTGAYLFLFGLDFFAHTGMLNAWLLIFDANPNHFNSYMIQRSVLVMLSFVAVLFLGSTGWQYYWNIIKHKRAFGVTIVEKKEAAPGKE
;
A
#
# COMPACT_ATOMS: atom_id res chain seq x y z
N MET A 1 7.55 8.24 5.01
CA MET A 1 8.11 7.40 6.09
C MET A 1 7.25 7.35 7.35
N MET A 2 6.83 8.48 7.95
CA MET A 2 6.00 8.46 9.17
C MET A 2 4.68 7.68 9.01
N ILE A 3 3.98 7.88 7.89
CA ILE A 3 2.75 7.14 7.55
C ILE A 3 3.01 5.63 7.47
N ALA A 4 4.20 5.23 7.00
CA ALA A 4 4.57 3.83 6.85
C ALA A 4 4.79 3.14 8.21
N ILE A 5 5.45 3.82 9.15
CA ILE A 5 5.61 3.36 10.54
C ILE A 5 4.23 3.24 11.21
N TYR A 6 3.35 4.22 10.99
CA TYR A 6 1.98 4.17 11.48
C TYR A 6 1.24 2.93 10.97
N PHE A 7 1.29 2.67 9.65
CA PHE A 7 0.66 1.48 9.07
C PHE A 7 1.21 0.18 9.65
N MET A 8 2.52 0.11 9.94
CA MET A 8 3.14 -1.08 10.52
C MET A 8 2.78 -1.32 12.00
N VAL A 9 2.60 -0.27 12.80
CA VAL A 9 2.37 -0.42 14.25
C VAL A 9 0.88 -0.38 14.62
N PHE A 10 0.12 0.52 13.99
CA PHE A 10 -1.24 0.88 14.42
C PHE A 10 -2.32 0.68 13.35
N GLY A 11 -1.99 0.12 12.19
CA GLY A 11 -2.89 0.02 11.03
C GLY A 11 -4.27 -0.59 11.36
N PHE A 12 -4.35 -1.60 12.21
CA PHE A 12 -5.65 -2.19 12.58
C PHE A 12 -6.31 -1.52 13.80
N HIS A 13 -5.53 -0.89 14.69
CA HIS A 13 -6.06 -0.41 15.98
C HIS A 13 -6.96 0.82 15.84
N PHE A 14 -6.58 1.74 14.95
CA PHE A 14 -7.27 3.00 14.73
C PHE A 14 -7.87 3.00 13.32
N PHE A 15 -9.10 2.50 13.23
CA PHE A 15 -9.79 2.27 11.97
C PHE A 15 -9.97 3.56 11.14
N ARG A 16 -10.54 4.62 11.72
CA ARG A 16 -10.81 5.88 11.01
C ARG A 16 -9.55 6.56 10.43
N PRO A 17 -8.46 6.77 11.21
CA PRO A 17 -7.25 7.34 10.63
C PRO A 17 -6.58 6.42 9.62
N THR A 18 -6.67 5.09 9.77
CA THR A 18 -6.13 4.15 8.78
C THR A 18 -6.84 4.26 7.43
N LEU A 19 -8.17 4.41 7.43
CA LEU A 19 -8.92 4.66 6.20
C LEU A 19 -8.50 5.98 5.54
N ALA A 20 -8.35 7.04 6.34
CA ALA A 20 -7.88 8.34 5.83
C ALA A 20 -6.46 8.24 5.23
N LEU A 21 -5.53 7.59 5.92
CA LEU A 21 -4.16 7.42 5.42
C LEU A 21 -4.09 6.51 4.19
N THR A 22 -4.99 5.53 4.08
CA THR A 22 -5.08 4.67 2.89
C THR A 22 -5.57 5.47 1.70
N GLY A 23 -6.62 6.28 1.90
CA GLY A 23 -7.08 7.23 0.89
C GLY A 23 -5.98 8.20 0.47
N PHE A 24 -5.22 8.74 1.43
CA PHE A 24 -4.07 9.59 1.14
C PHE A 24 -3.07 8.91 0.21
N VAL A 25 -2.61 7.70 0.57
CA VAL A 25 -1.62 6.98 -0.22
C VAL A 25 -2.16 6.65 -1.61
N PHE A 26 -3.40 6.17 -1.73
CA PHE A 26 -3.99 5.81 -3.01
C PHE A 26 -4.09 7.01 -3.96
N PHE A 27 -4.68 8.12 -3.51
CA PHE A 27 -4.83 9.29 -4.36
C PHE A 27 -3.49 9.95 -4.67
N ALA A 28 -2.55 9.98 -3.72
CA ALA A 28 -1.21 10.50 -3.96
C ALA A 28 -0.45 9.67 -5.00
N THR A 29 -0.50 8.33 -4.92
CA THR A 29 0.17 7.46 -5.91
C THR A 29 -0.48 7.57 -7.28
N MET A 30 -1.81 7.53 -7.38
CA MET A 30 -2.50 7.66 -8.67
C MET A 30 -2.23 9.02 -9.32
N THR A 31 -2.20 10.09 -8.53
CA THR A 31 -1.87 11.44 -9.01
C THR A 31 -0.45 11.50 -9.55
N TRP A 32 0.52 10.96 -8.81
CA TRP A 32 1.91 10.93 -9.24
C TRP A 32 2.07 10.16 -10.57
N ILE A 33 1.44 8.98 -10.70
CA ILE A 33 1.44 8.20 -11.94
C ILE A 33 0.83 9.00 -13.10
N GLY A 34 -0.27 9.71 -12.85
CA GLY A 34 -0.92 10.56 -13.85
C GLY A 34 -0.03 11.71 -14.32
N LEU A 35 0.66 12.39 -13.40
CA LEU A 35 1.58 13.48 -13.72
C LEU A 35 2.78 12.98 -14.53
N THR A 36 3.40 11.88 -14.12
CA THR A 36 4.58 11.32 -14.79
C THR A 36 4.29 10.94 -16.24
N ASN A 37 3.13 10.32 -16.49
CA ASN A 37 2.77 9.90 -17.84
C ASN A 37 2.33 11.05 -18.75
N ASN A 38 1.91 12.19 -18.20
CA ASN A 38 1.47 13.36 -18.96
C ASN A 38 2.50 14.50 -18.97
N GLU A 39 3.72 14.26 -18.48
CA GLU A 39 4.76 15.27 -18.46
C GLU A 39 5.15 15.67 -19.90
N PRO A 40 5.05 16.98 -20.25
CA PRO A 40 5.43 17.47 -21.57
C PRO A 40 6.94 17.36 -21.81
N ALA A 41 7.37 17.33 -23.08
CA ALA A 41 8.78 17.19 -23.43
C ALA A 41 9.69 18.31 -22.89
N THR A 42 9.13 19.49 -22.59
CA THR A 42 9.84 20.62 -21.97
C THR A 42 9.88 20.53 -20.44
N GLY A 43 9.26 19.52 -19.84
CA GLY A 43 9.08 19.37 -18.40
C GLY A 43 8.06 20.35 -17.81
N TYR A 44 7.66 20.12 -16.57
CA TYR A 44 6.87 21.08 -15.81
C TYR A 44 7.72 22.24 -15.26
N PRO A 45 7.17 23.45 -15.11
CA PRO A 45 7.83 24.50 -14.35
C PRO A 45 7.99 24.07 -12.89
N ASN A 46 9.23 23.99 -12.39
CA ASN A 46 9.56 23.45 -11.07
C ASN A 46 9.02 22.03 -10.85
N THR A 47 9.43 21.10 -11.72
CA THR A 47 9.03 19.68 -11.75
C THR A 47 8.89 19.06 -10.35
N ASP A 48 9.91 19.16 -9.50
CA ASP A 48 9.90 18.56 -8.15
C ASP A 48 8.75 19.08 -7.26
N ILE A 49 8.52 20.39 -7.30
CA ILE A 49 7.47 21.04 -6.50
C ILE A 49 6.10 20.61 -7.00
N VAL A 50 5.91 20.55 -8.32
CA VAL A 50 4.65 20.13 -8.95
C VAL A 50 4.30 18.70 -8.54
N TYR A 51 5.26 17.78 -8.64
CA TYR A 51 5.05 16.38 -8.25
C TYR A 51 4.68 16.24 -6.78
N VAL A 52 5.38 16.93 -5.87
CA VAL A 52 5.13 16.81 -4.43
C VAL A 52 3.85 17.51 -4.03
N CYS A 53 3.65 18.77 -4.43
CA CYS A 53 2.50 19.57 -3.99
C CYS A 53 1.18 19.06 -4.54
N ILE A 54 1.11 18.68 -5.83
CA ILE A 54 -0.14 18.20 -6.43
C ILE A 54 -0.49 16.82 -5.89
N SER A 55 0.49 15.90 -5.80
CA SER A 55 0.26 14.56 -5.25
C SER A 55 -0.13 14.61 -3.77
N ALA A 56 0.51 15.47 -2.97
CA ALA A 56 0.15 15.66 -1.57
C ALA A 56 -1.24 16.33 -1.42
N GLY A 57 -1.55 17.34 -2.25
CA GLY A 57 -2.82 18.05 -2.24
C GLY A 57 -4.00 17.11 -2.55
N LEU A 58 -3.91 16.34 -3.65
CA LEU A 58 -4.93 15.35 -3.99
C LEU A 58 -4.95 14.17 -3.00
N GLY A 59 -3.80 13.80 -2.42
CA GLY A 59 -3.74 12.87 -1.30
C GLY A 59 -4.57 13.35 -0.10
N LEU A 60 -4.47 14.62 0.30
CA LEU A 60 -5.26 15.16 1.42
C LEU A 60 -6.77 15.12 1.14
N VAL A 61 -7.18 15.39 -0.11
CA VAL A 61 -8.58 15.23 -0.54
C VAL A 61 -9.00 13.76 -0.42
N GLY A 62 -8.16 12.84 -0.89
CA GLY A 62 -8.36 11.40 -0.74
C GLY A 62 -8.46 10.95 0.72
N ALA A 63 -7.71 11.58 1.62
CA ALA A 63 -7.77 11.31 3.06
C ALA A 63 -9.10 11.73 3.68
N GLY A 64 -9.59 12.92 3.30
CA GLY A 64 -10.90 13.40 3.69
C GLY A 64 -12.00 12.45 3.21
N MET A 65 -11.98 12.11 1.92
CA MET A 65 -12.94 11.16 1.33
C MET A 65 -12.89 9.79 2.02
N GLY A 66 -11.69 9.27 2.31
CA GLY A 66 -11.50 7.99 2.98
C GLY A 66 -12.11 7.95 4.39
N MET A 67 -12.15 9.09 5.08
CA MET A 67 -12.77 9.20 6.41
C MET A 67 -14.30 9.24 6.34
N PHE A 68 -14.88 9.90 5.34
CA PHE A 68 -16.33 9.98 5.15
C PHE A 68 -16.92 8.69 4.57
N PHE A 69 -16.27 8.09 3.58
CA PHE A 69 -16.75 6.90 2.86
C PHE A 69 -16.11 5.60 3.37
N TYR A 70 -16.34 5.27 4.65
CA TYR A 70 -15.70 4.11 5.29
C TYR A 70 -16.04 2.77 4.62
N ASN A 71 -17.28 2.58 4.16
CA ASN A 71 -17.73 1.33 3.53
C ASN A 71 -16.92 0.98 2.28
N ILE A 72 -16.58 1.97 1.45
CA ILE A 72 -15.81 1.75 0.21
C ILE A 72 -14.32 1.65 0.54
N THR A 73 -13.85 2.48 1.48
CA THR A 73 -12.43 2.61 1.78
C THR A 73 -11.84 1.35 2.41
N ILE A 74 -12.64 0.54 3.11
CA ILE A 74 -12.20 -0.78 3.64
C ILE A 74 -11.68 -1.69 2.52
N TYR A 75 -12.43 -1.80 1.42
CA TYR A 75 -12.01 -2.58 0.26
C TYR A 75 -10.76 -1.99 -0.40
N LEU A 76 -10.64 -0.66 -0.37
CA LEU A 76 -9.50 0.06 -0.89
C LEU A 76 -8.23 -0.22 -0.06
N VAL A 77 -8.32 -0.47 1.24
CA VAL A 77 -7.18 -0.94 2.07
C VAL A 77 -6.62 -2.25 1.53
N GLY A 78 -7.49 -3.24 1.31
CA GLY A 78 -7.09 -4.54 0.73
C GLY A 78 -6.52 -4.38 -0.67
N GLY A 79 -7.20 -3.61 -1.52
CA GLY A 79 -6.75 -3.35 -2.89
C GLY A 79 -5.41 -2.66 -2.97
N LEU A 80 -5.15 -1.68 -2.10
CA LEU A 80 -3.87 -0.98 -2.00
C LEU A 80 -2.75 -1.91 -1.50
N GLY A 81 -3.04 -2.77 -0.51
CA GLY A 81 -2.11 -3.81 -0.08
C GLY A 81 -1.76 -4.78 -1.21
N GLY A 82 -2.76 -5.25 -1.96
CA GLY A 82 -2.57 -6.10 -3.14
C GLY A 82 -1.79 -5.41 -4.26
N PHE A 83 -2.05 -4.14 -4.50
CA PHE A 83 -1.31 -3.31 -5.46
C PHE A 83 0.18 -3.26 -5.12
N PHE A 84 0.54 -2.94 -3.87
CA PHE A 84 1.94 -2.91 -3.44
C PHE A 84 2.58 -4.30 -3.48
N LEU A 85 1.83 -5.34 -3.12
CA LEU A 85 2.31 -6.73 -3.18
C LEU A 85 2.63 -7.14 -4.61
N ALA A 86 1.78 -6.80 -5.57
CA ALA A 86 2.02 -7.10 -6.98
C ALA A 86 3.27 -6.38 -7.52
N VAL A 87 3.42 -5.09 -7.19
CA VAL A 87 4.61 -4.31 -7.57
C VAL A 87 5.88 -4.91 -6.96
N TRP A 88 5.83 -5.30 -5.69
CA TRP A 88 6.93 -5.96 -5.02
C TRP A 88 7.30 -7.29 -5.70
N ILE A 89 6.32 -8.13 -6.06
CA ILE A 89 6.56 -9.38 -6.80
C ILE A 89 7.25 -9.09 -8.13
N LEU A 90 6.74 -8.13 -8.92
CA LEU A 90 7.30 -7.80 -10.22
C LEU A 90 8.77 -7.31 -10.14
N SER A 91 9.16 -6.73 -9.01
CA SER A 91 10.48 -6.12 -8.80
C SER A 91 11.62 -7.12 -8.55
N TRP A 92 11.35 -8.42 -8.44
CA TRP A 92 12.38 -9.43 -8.12
C TRP A 92 13.32 -9.78 -9.29
N LYS A 93 13.05 -9.33 -10.51
CA LYS A 93 13.91 -9.55 -11.69
C LYS A 93 14.27 -8.24 -12.39
N ALA A 94 15.47 -8.17 -12.96
CA ALA A 94 16.01 -6.96 -13.57
C ALA A 94 15.18 -6.46 -14.77
N SER A 95 14.63 -7.39 -15.55
CA SER A 95 13.71 -7.05 -16.65
C SER A 95 12.24 -6.97 -16.20
N LEU A 96 12.00 -6.92 -14.88
CA LEU A 96 10.73 -7.26 -14.23
C LEU A 96 10.34 -8.73 -14.52
N ILE A 97 9.49 -9.33 -13.68
CA ILE A 97 9.06 -10.73 -13.91
C ILE A 97 8.26 -10.84 -15.22
N ILE A 98 7.44 -9.83 -15.50
CA ILE A 98 6.64 -9.71 -16.71
C ILE A 98 7.23 -8.56 -17.52
N THR A 99 7.62 -8.77 -18.77
CA THR A 99 8.24 -7.74 -19.62
C THR A 99 7.22 -6.90 -20.40
N VAL A 100 6.05 -7.48 -20.67
CA VAL A 100 4.97 -6.81 -21.41
C VAL A 100 4.22 -5.84 -20.49
N LYS A 101 4.28 -4.54 -20.80
CA LYS A 101 3.67 -3.46 -19.99
C LYS A 101 2.17 -3.69 -19.70
N VAL A 102 1.40 -4.09 -20.71
CA VAL A 102 -0.03 -4.36 -20.55
C VAL A 102 -0.26 -5.51 -19.56
N ALA A 103 0.53 -6.58 -19.64
CA ALA A 103 0.42 -7.71 -18.72
C ALA A 103 0.86 -7.36 -17.29
N GLN A 104 1.83 -6.46 -17.12
CA GLN A 104 2.20 -5.94 -15.79
C GLN A 104 1.03 -5.21 -15.12
N ILE A 105 0.38 -4.29 -15.85
CA ILE A 105 -0.76 -3.53 -15.33
C ILE A 105 -1.94 -4.46 -15.02
N CYS A 106 -2.26 -5.39 -15.92
CA CYS A 106 -3.30 -6.40 -15.68
C CYS A 106 -2.99 -7.26 -14.44
N PHE A 107 -1.72 -7.64 -14.23
CA PHE A 107 -1.31 -8.38 -13.03
C PHE A 107 -1.49 -7.55 -11.75
N ILE A 108 -1.07 -6.28 -11.75
CA ILE A 108 -1.20 -5.38 -10.60
C ILE A 108 -2.69 -5.15 -10.26
N VAL A 109 -3.51 -4.83 -11.26
CA VAL A 109 -4.95 -4.62 -11.04
C VAL A 109 -5.63 -5.93 -10.62
N GLY A 110 -5.26 -7.06 -11.22
CA GLY A 110 -5.81 -8.38 -10.87
C GLY A 110 -5.54 -8.75 -9.42
N VAL A 111 -4.29 -8.64 -8.96
CA VAL A 111 -3.93 -8.92 -7.56
C VAL A 111 -4.59 -7.93 -6.60
N GLY A 112 -4.68 -6.64 -6.97
CA GLY A 112 -5.41 -5.64 -6.20
C GLY A 112 -6.90 -5.98 -6.03
N LEU A 113 -7.59 -6.38 -7.10
CA LEU A 113 -8.99 -6.79 -7.06
C LEU A 113 -9.20 -8.06 -6.22
N VAL A 114 -8.32 -9.06 -6.38
CA VAL A 114 -8.37 -10.28 -5.56
C VAL A 114 -8.18 -9.95 -4.08
N ALA A 115 -7.24 -9.07 -3.74
CA ALA A 115 -7.03 -8.63 -2.36
C ALA A 115 -8.25 -7.86 -1.81
N ALA A 116 -8.89 -7.01 -2.61
CA ALA A 116 -10.13 -6.32 -2.23
C ALA A 116 -11.29 -7.30 -1.99
N ILE A 117 -11.44 -8.34 -2.82
CA ILE A 117 -12.45 -9.40 -2.63
C ILE A 117 -12.12 -10.23 -1.38
N LEU A 118 -10.85 -10.52 -1.11
CA LEU A 118 -10.43 -11.25 0.09
C LEU A 118 -10.76 -10.48 1.37
N VAL A 119 -10.78 -9.15 1.35
CA VAL A 119 -11.28 -8.35 2.48
C VAL A 119 -12.72 -8.71 2.82
N TYR A 120 -13.59 -8.96 1.83
CA TYR A 120 -14.98 -9.36 2.11
C TYR A 120 -15.06 -10.72 2.83
N LEU A 121 -14.15 -11.65 2.54
CA LEU A 121 -14.18 -13.01 3.09
C LEU A 121 -13.45 -13.14 4.44
N LEU A 122 -12.34 -12.43 4.60
CA LEU A 122 -11.37 -12.62 5.68
C LEU A 122 -11.03 -11.30 6.41
N GLU A 123 -11.92 -10.30 6.32
CA GLU A 123 -11.86 -8.92 6.83
C GLU A 123 -10.65 -8.62 7.73
N THR A 124 -10.70 -9.02 9.01
CA THR A 124 -9.68 -8.71 10.01
C THR A 124 -8.28 -9.16 9.59
N TYR A 125 -8.12 -10.38 9.08
CA TYR A 125 -6.81 -10.94 8.72
C TYR A 125 -6.22 -10.21 7.52
N ILE A 126 -7.05 -9.93 6.50
CA ILE A 126 -6.58 -9.28 5.28
C ILE A 126 -6.25 -7.81 5.54
N ILE A 127 -7.01 -7.11 6.40
CA ILE A 127 -6.70 -5.73 6.77
C ILE A 127 -5.35 -5.64 7.50
N ILE A 128 -5.07 -6.57 8.43
CA ILE A 128 -3.76 -6.65 9.10
C ILE A 128 -2.64 -6.89 8.09
N LEU A 129 -2.79 -7.87 7.21
CA LEU A 129 -1.78 -8.19 6.20
C LEU A 129 -1.58 -7.03 5.21
N ALA A 130 -2.65 -6.43 4.71
CA ALA A 130 -2.60 -5.34 3.74
C ALA A 130 -1.94 -4.09 4.33
N THR A 131 -2.28 -3.70 5.56
CA THR A 131 -1.68 -2.54 6.23
C THR A 131 -0.23 -2.79 6.62
N ALA A 132 0.11 -3.97 7.13
CA ALA A 132 1.49 -4.36 7.44
C ALA A 132 2.37 -4.35 6.18
N PHE A 133 1.89 -4.92 5.08
CA PHE A 133 2.64 -4.98 3.82
C PHE A 133 2.82 -3.59 3.20
N THR A 134 1.74 -2.81 3.11
CA THR A 134 1.77 -1.43 2.63
C THR A 134 2.75 -0.60 3.44
N GLY A 135 2.70 -0.71 4.77
CA GLY A 135 3.63 -0.02 5.66
C GLY A 135 5.08 -0.41 5.39
N ALA A 136 5.40 -1.71 5.41
CA ALA A 136 6.75 -2.20 5.17
C ALA A 136 7.32 -1.73 3.82
N TYR A 137 6.51 -1.83 2.76
CA TYR A 137 6.89 -1.38 1.43
C TYR A 137 7.15 0.13 1.40
N LEU A 138 6.21 0.96 1.89
CA LEU A 138 6.35 2.42 1.89
C LEU A 138 7.53 2.91 2.76
N PHE A 139 7.88 2.17 3.81
CA PHE A 139 9.02 2.52 4.66
C PHE A 139 10.33 2.33 3.92
N LEU A 140 10.52 1.18 3.26
CA LEU A 140 11.72 0.96 2.45
C LEU A 140 11.73 1.76 1.17
N PHE A 141 10.58 1.98 0.54
CA PHE A 141 10.47 2.92 -0.58
C PHE A 141 10.92 4.32 -0.17
N GLY A 142 10.49 4.78 1.01
CA GLY A 142 10.95 6.04 1.60
C GLY A 142 12.44 6.05 1.96
N LEU A 143 12.98 4.94 2.47
CA LEU A 143 14.41 4.79 2.76
C LEU A 143 15.24 4.82 1.47
N ASP A 144 14.74 4.24 0.38
CA ASP A 144 15.44 4.22 -0.91
C ASP A 144 15.66 5.60 -1.49
N PHE A 145 14.76 6.57 -1.22
CA PHE A 145 14.97 7.98 -1.58
C PHE A 145 16.23 8.58 -0.95
N PHE A 146 16.64 8.11 0.23
CA PHE A 146 17.86 8.58 0.91
C PHE A 146 19.08 7.71 0.60
N ALA A 147 18.88 6.40 0.47
CA ALA A 147 19.95 5.42 0.29
C ALA A 147 20.34 5.21 -1.19
N HIS A 148 19.50 5.66 -2.13
CA HIS A 148 19.71 5.55 -3.58
C HIS A 148 20.12 4.15 -4.04
N THR A 149 19.47 3.09 -3.52
CA THR A 149 19.87 1.71 -3.84
C THR A 149 19.33 1.24 -5.18
N GLY A 150 18.26 1.85 -5.68
CA GLY A 150 17.68 1.59 -7.00
C GLY A 150 16.35 0.81 -6.98
N MET A 151 15.73 0.59 -5.82
CA MET A 151 14.38 0.01 -5.73
C MET A 151 13.34 0.92 -6.39
N LEU A 152 13.51 2.23 -6.30
CA LEU A 152 12.69 3.25 -6.93
C LEU A 152 12.71 3.15 -8.47
N ASN A 153 13.80 2.68 -9.06
CA ASN A 153 13.89 2.49 -10.51
C ASN A 153 12.94 1.37 -11.00
N ALA A 154 12.62 0.38 -10.16
CA ALA A 154 11.60 -0.62 -10.48
C ALA A 154 10.22 0.04 -10.58
N TRP A 155 9.92 0.93 -9.64
CA TRP A 155 8.66 1.69 -9.60
C TRP A 155 8.52 2.60 -10.82
N LEU A 156 9.56 3.36 -11.15
CA LEU A 156 9.61 4.19 -12.36
C LEU A 156 9.42 3.32 -13.60
N LEU A 157 10.15 2.21 -13.72
CA LEU A 157 10.04 1.32 -14.87
C LEU A 157 8.63 0.72 -15.02
N ILE A 158 7.88 0.51 -13.94
CA ILE A 158 6.50 -0.03 -14.02
C ILE A 158 5.51 1.06 -14.43
N PHE A 159 5.57 2.23 -13.80
CA PHE A 159 4.50 3.23 -13.88
C PHE A 159 4.79 4.43 -14.78
N ASP A 160 6.04 4.65 -15.15
CA ASP A 160 6.44 5.65 -16.14
C ASP A 160 6.42 5.01 -17.54
N ALA A 161 5.40 5.37 -18.31
CA ALA A 161 5.24 5.01 -19.71
C ALA A 161 5.52 6.20 -20.64
N ASN A 162 6.06 7.31 -20.13
CA ASN A 162 6.36 8.48 -20.93
C ASN A 162 7.58 8.19 -21.84
N PRO A 163 7.46 8.37 -23.17
CA PRO A 163 8.58 8.14 -24.09
C PRO A 163 9.75 9.11 -23.88
N ASN A 164 9.53 10.23 -23.18
CA ASN A 164 10.57 11.22 -22.90
C ASN A 164 11.49 10.81 -21.74
N HIS A 165 11.14 9.80 -20.95
CA HIS A 165 11.91 9.36 -19.79
C HIS A 165 12.58 8.00 -20.05
N PHE A 166 13.91 7.96 -19.94
CA PHE A 166 14.67 6.72 -20.03
C PHE A 166 14.88 6.12 -18.64
N ASN A 167 14.00 5.19 -18.29
CA ASN A 167 14.09 4.43 -17.04
C ASN A 167 14.75 3.07 -17.29
N SER A 168 15.87 2.81 -16.62
CA SER A 168 16.54 1.50 -16.63
C SER A 168 16.59 0.90 -15.23
N TYR A 169 16.05 -0.30 -15.07
CA TYR A 169 16.13 -1.04 -13.81
C TYR A 169 17.27 -2.06 -13.86
N MET A 170 18.29 -1.86 -13.03
CA MET A 170 19.39 -2.80 -12.86
C MET A 170 19.32 -3.38 -11.45
N ILE A 171 19.18 -4.71 -11.35
CA ILE A 171 19.24 -5.36 -10.04
C ILE A 171 20.68 -5.48 -9.60
N GLN A 172 21.01 -4.73 -8.56
CA GLN A 172 22.22 -4.88 -7.77
C GLN A 172 21.89 -5.63 -6.46
N ARG A 173 22.93 -6.10 -5.76
CA ARG A 173 22.76 -6.79 -4.46
C ARG A 173 22.02 -5.93 -3.44
N SER A 174 22.22 -4.61 -3.45
CA SER A 174 21.54 -3.65 -2.59
C SER A 174 20.01 -3.69 -2.74
N VAL A 175 19.52 -3.75 -3.98
CA VAL A 175 18.08 -3.82 -4.28
C VAL A 175 17.46 -5.11 -3.78
N LEU A 176 18.14 -6.25 -3.97
CA LEU A 176 17.69 -7.55 -3.45
C LEU A 176 17.63 -7.56 -1.92
N VAL A 177 18.62 -6.94 -1.27
CA VAL A 177 18.63 -6.78 0.18
C VAL A 177 17.44 -5.95 0.63
N MET A 178 17.15 -4.82 0.00
CA MET A 178 15.97 -4.00 0.33
C MET A 178 14.65 -4.76 0.12
N LEU A 179 14.47 -5.46 -1.00
CA LEU A 179 13.28 -6.27 -1.23
C LEU A 179 13.10 -7.37 -0.17
N SER A 180 14.20 -7.97 0.28
CA SER A 180 14.19 -8.96 1.37
C SER A 180 13.83 -8.33 2.71
N PHE A 181 14.32 -7.12 3.00
CA PHE A 181 13.94 -6.39 4.21
C PHE A 181 12.45 -6.00 4.20
N VAL A 182 11.82 -5.75 3.03
CA VAL A 182 10.35 -5.58 2.97
C VAL A 182 9.65 -6.81 3.54
N ALA A 183 10.06 -8.02 3.13
CA ALA A 183 9.47 -9.27 3.62
C ALA A 183 9.68 -9.46 5.13
N VAL A 184 10.89 -9.19 5.63
CA VAL A 184 11.20 -9.31 7.06
C VAL A 184 10.36 -8.33 7.89
N LEU A 185 10.30 -7.06 7.49
CA LEU A 185 9.49 -6.04 8.17
C LEU A 185 8.00 -6.35 8.11
N PHE A 186 7.53 -6.85 6.97
CA PHE A 186 6.15 -7.30 6.80
C PHE A 186 5.78 -8.43 7.77
N LEU A 187 6.61 -9.47 7.90
CA LEU A 187 6.37 -10.58 8.82
C LEU A 187 6.41 -10.11 10.28
N GLY A 188 7.39 -9.27 10.63
CA GLY A 188 7.50 -8.69 11.97
C GLY A 188 6.30 -7.81 12.33
N SER A 189 5.87 -6.94 11.41
CA SER A 189 4.70 -6.08 11.58
C SER A 189 3.40 -6.89 11.68
N THR A 190 3.23 -7.90 10.84
CA THR A 190 2.08 -8.82 10.89
C THR A 190 2.00 -9.52 12.25
N GLY A 191 3.12 -10.08 12.73
CA GLY A 191 3.18 -10.74 14.04
C GLY A 191 2.85 -9.78 15.19
N TRP A 192 3.40 -8.57 15.16
CA TRP A 192 3.12 -7.53 16.15
C TRP A 192 1.64 -7.14 16.18
N GLN A 193 1.05 -6.84 15.02
CA GLN A 193 -0.35 -6.45 14.93
C GLN A 193 -1.30 -7.58 15.30
N TYR A 194 -0.98 -8.81 14.91
CA TYR A 194 -1.74 -10.00 15.29
C TYR A 194 -1.73 -10.19 16.81
N TYR A 195 -0.56 -10.15 17.43
CA TYR A 195 -0.41 -10.28 18.88
C TYR A 195 -1.14 -9.17 19.64
N TRP A 196 -0.93 -7.91 19.24
CA TRP A 196 -1.52 -6.78 19.95
C TRP A 196 -3.04 -6.72 19.81
N ASN A 197 -3.58 -6.91 18.61
CA ASN A 197 -5.00 -6.67 18.36
C ASN A 197 -5.87 -7.89 18.67
N ILE A 198 -5.43 -9.09 18.30
CA ILE A 198 -6.23 -10.31 18.43
C ILE A 198 -5.98 -10.98 19.79
N ILE A 199 -4.73 -11.17 20.20
CA ILE A 199 -4.42 -11.88 21.45
C ILE A 199 -4.67 -11.00 22.67
N LYS A 200 -4.09 -9.78 22.69
CA LYS A 200 -4.14 -8.92 23.88
C LYS A 200 -5.47 -8.16 24.00
N HIS A 201 -5.96 -7.58 22.91
CA HIS A 201 -7.17 -6.75 22.94
C HIS A 201 -8.46 -7.48 22.51
N LYS A 202 -8.38 -8.75 22.06
CA LYS A 202 -9.52 -9.57 21.61
C LYS A 202 -10.47 -8.84 20.65
N ARG A 203 -9.94 -7.94 19.82
CA ARG A 203 -10.76 -7.22 18.84
C ARG A 203 -10.86 -8.06 17.57
N ALA A 204 -12.08 -8.41 17.22
CA ALA A 204 -12.41 -8.95 15.91
C ALA A 204 -13.32 -7.93 15.21
N PHE A 205 -13.04 -7.66 13.94
CA PHE A 205 -13.86 -6.81 13.08
C PHE A 205 -14.43 -7.70 11.95
N GLY A 206 -15.75 -7.74 11.85
CA GLY A 206 -16.45 -8.63 10.92
C GLY A 206 -17.96 -8.33 10.91
N VAL A 207 -18.56 -8.26 9.72
CA VAL A 207 -20.03 -8.17 9.54
C VAL A 207 -20.75 -9.41 10.13
N THR A 208 -20.02 -10.51 10.36
CA THR A 208 -20.54 -11.80 10.84
C THR A 208 -20.24 -12.06 12.33
N ILE A 209 -20.04 -11.02 13.14
CA ILE A 209 -19.98 -11.22 14.60
C ILE A 209 -21.41 -11.11 15.14
N VAL A 210 -22.09 -12.26 15.18
CA VAL A 210 -23.28 -12.41 16.04
C VAL A 210 -22.77 -12.25 17.46
N GLU A 211 -23.20 -11.17 18.12
CA GLU A 211 -23.03 -10.95 19.54
C GLU A 211 -23.45 -12.24 20.25
N LYS A 212 -22.50 -12.95 20.86
CA LYS A 212 -22.84 -14.05 21.77
C LYS A 212 -23.49 -13.39 22.97
N LYS A 213 -24.81 -13.16 22.89
CA LYS A 213 -25.65 -12.71 23.98
C LYS A 213 -25.35 -13.64 25.14
N GLU A 214 -24.65 -13.12 26.15
CA GLU A 214 -24.40 -13.84 27.38
C GLU A 214 -25.77 -14.30 27.88
N ALA A 215 -25.96 -15.61 27.95
CA ALA A 215 -27.11 -16.18 28.62
C ALA A 215 -27.03 -15.68 30.07
N ALA A 216 -27.89 -14.72 30.40
CA ALA A 216 -28.08 -14.27 31.76
C ALA A 216 -28.24 -15.52 32.64
N PRO A 217 -27.46 -15.69 33.72
CA PRO A 217 -27.78 -16.71 34.69
C PRO A 217 -29.17 -16.38 35.21
N GLY A 218 -30.13 -17.23 34.82
CA GLY A 218 -31.52 -17.16 35.26
C GLY A 218 -31.55 -17.01 36.77
N LYS A 219 -32.18 -15.93 37.20
CA LYS A 219 -32.78 -15.84 38.52
C LYS A 219 -34.01 -16.75 38.53
N GLU A 220 -34.27 -17.26 39.73
CA GLU A 220 -35.39 -18.10 40.20
C GLU A 220 -35.17 -19.62 40.13
#